data_AF-A0A7S2DZ93-F1
#
_entry.id   AF-A0A7S2DZ93-F1
#
_cell.length_a   1.000
_cell.length_b   1.000
_cell.length_c   1.000
_cell.angle_alpha   90.00
_cell.angle_beta   90.00
_cell.angle_gamma   90.00
#
_symmetry.space_group_name_H-M   'P 1'
#
loop_
_entity.id
_entity.type
_entity.pdbx_description
1 polymer ?
#
loop_
_entity_poly.entity_id
_entity_poly.type
_entity_poly.pdbx_seq_one_letter_code
_entity_poly.pdbx_strand_id
1 'polypeptide(L)'
;ELAQRSSLRRARRAGRTEQVTADATPLWELASIFVEEPWRGRGVGSALVAKLLRRHIQCGGRPADIYLLTLDSTSRWYEQAGFTLVSKEYAPSQMAFEIAAG
;
A
#
# COMPACT_ATOMS: atom_id res chain seq x y z
N GLU A 1 14.01 7.69 42.03
CA GLU A 1 14.88 7.86 40.83
C GLU A 1 14.61 6.90 39.66
N LEU A 2 14.52 5.58 39.84
CA LEU A 2 14.33 4.62 38.73
C LEU A 2 13.02 4.82 37.92
N ALA A 3 11.92 5.19 38.58
CA ALA A 3 10.63 5.42 37.93
C ALA A 3 10.62 6.64 36.98
N GLN A 4 11.41 7.68 37.28
CA GLN A 4 11.56 8.88 36.45
C GLN A 4 12.40 8.61 35.19
N ARG A 5 13.39 7.70 35.28
CA ARG A 5 14.20 7.29 34.13
C ARG A 5 13.39 6.43 33.14
N SER A 6 12.43 5.64 33.62
CA SER A 6 11.58 4.80 32.77
C SER A 6 10.47 5.58 32.05
N SER A 7 9.95 6.66 32.64
CA SER A 7 8.97 7.55 32.00
C SER A 7 9.59 8.41 30.91
N LEU A 8 10.80 8.96 31.14
CA LEU A 8 11.53 9.74 30.13
C LEU A 8 11.92 8.89 28.90
N ARG A 9 12.28 7.61 29.09
CA ARG A 9 12.56 6.70 27.97
C ARG A 9 11.31 6.39 27.13
N ARG A 10 10.14 6.25 27.77
CA ARG A 10 8.86 6.05 27.07
C ARG A 10 8.44 7.30 26.30
N ALA A 11 8.56 8.49 26.90
CA ALA A 11 8.25 9.75 26.23
C ALA A 11 9.15 10.00 25.01
N ARG A 12 10.46 9.72 25.12
CA ARG A 12 11.40 9.81 23.98
C ARG A 12 11.09 8.80 22.88
N ARG A 13 10.67 7.58 23.23
CA ARG A 13 10.28 6.56 22.25
C ARG A 13 8.98 6.93 21.54
N ALA A 14 7.98 7.43 22.27
CA ALA A 14 6.73 7.94 21.70
C ALA A 14 6.98 9.11 20.74
N GLY A 15 7.76 10.12 21.16
CA GLY A 15 8.11 11.25 20.30
C GLY A 15 8.92 10.85 19.06
N ARG A 16 9.78 9.82 19.17
CA ARG A 16 10.49 9.26 18.00
C ARG A 16 9.56 8.51 17.06
N THR A 17 8.60 7.73 17.58
CA THR A 17 7.62 7.03 16.75
C THR A 17 6.71 8.01 16.03
N GLU A 18 6.25 9.08 16.71
CA GLU A 18 5.43 10.15 16.13
C GLU A 18 6.17 10.92 15.03
N GLN A 19 7.47 11.21 15.22
CA GLN A 19 8.30 11.82 14.18
C GLN A 19 8.54 10.88 12.99
N VAL A 20 8.77 9.59 13.22
CA VAL A 20 8.93 8.59 12.14
C VAL A 20 7.64 8.44 11.32
N THR A 21 6.47 8.56 11.95
CA THR A 21 5.19 8.53 11.22
C THR A 21 4.89 9.82 10.46
N ALA A 22 5.43 10.96 10.90
CA ALA A 22 5.21 12.26 10.24
C ALA A 22 6.04 12.44 8.96
N ASP A 23 7.24 11.85 8.89
CA ASP A 23 8.13 11.91 7.72
C ASP A 23 7.91 10.76 6.71
N ALA A 24 7.09 9.76 7.05
CA ALA A 24 6.77 8.69 6.13
C ALA A 24 5.78 9.18 5.07
N THR A 25 6.24 9.30 3.81
CA THR A 25 5.35 9.50 2.66
C THR A 25 4.21 8.47 2.74
N PRO A 26 2.94 8.90 2.74
CA PRO A 26 1.82 7.98 2.90
C PRO A 26 1.81 6.99 1.73
N LEU A 27 2.00 5.73 2.06
CA LEU A 27 1.94 4.61 1.14
C LEU A 27 0.51 4.11 1.05
N TRP A 28 -0.02 4.02 -0.17
CA TRP A 28 -1.36 3.49 -0.42
C TRP A 28 -1.26 2.10 -1.05
N GLU A 29 -2.06 1.18 -0.55
CA GLU A 29 -2.11 -0.19 -1.08
C GLU A 29 -3.51 -0.50 -1.64
N LEU A 30 -3.56 -1.07 -2.84
CA LEU A 30 -4.75 -1.77 -3.32
C LEU A 30 -4.72 -3.22 -2.83
N ALA A 31 -5.21 -3.45 -1.62
CA ALA A 31 -5.05 -4.72 -0.90
C ALA A 31 -5.70 -5.93 -1.60
N SER A 32 -6.98 -5.85 -1.98
CA SER A 32 -7.64 -6.95 -2.72
C SER A 32 -8.76 -6.46 -3.62
N ILE A 33 -8.89 -7.15 -4.76
CA ILE A 33 -10.03 -7.05 -5.67
C ILE A 33 -10.59 -8.45 -5.84
N PHE A 34 -11.85 -8.61 -5.47
CA PHE A 34 -12.58 -9.86 -5.67
C PHE A 34 -13.84 -9.59 -6.49
N VAL A 35 -14.08 -10.46 -7.46
CA VAL A 35 -15.30 -10.48 -8.25
C VAL A 35 -15.87 -11.88 -8.14
N GLU A 36 -17.11 -11.98 -7.68
CA GLU A 36 -17.85 -13.24 -7.64
C GLU A 36 -17.92 -13.87 -9.03
N GLU A 37 -17.84 -15.19 -9.08
CA GLU A 37 -17.71 -15.96 -10.32
C GLU A 37 -18.77 -15.63 -11.39
N PRO A 38 -20.08 -15.48 -11.06
CA PRO A 38 -21.10 -15.14 -12.06
C PRO A 38 -20.88 -13.79 -12.78
N TRP A 39 -20.09 -12.90 -12.17
CA TRP A 39 -19.83 -11.53 -12.62
C TRP A 39 -18.45 -11.35 -13.25
N ARG A 40 -17.60 -12.38 -13.26
CA ARG A 40 -16.28 -12.35 -13.90
C ARG A 40 -16.41 -12.24 -15.42
N GLY A 41 -15.35 -11.74 -16.08
CA GLY A 41 -15.32 -11.55 -17.53
C GLY A 41 -16.19 -10.40 -18.07
N ARG A 42 -16.94 -9.70 -17.21
CA ARG A 42 -17.83 -8.59 -17.58
C ARG A 42 -17.23 -7.20 -17.37
N GLY A 43 -15.93 -7.11 -17.09
CA GLY A 43 -15.24 -5.83 -16.83
C GLY A 43 -15.48 -5.23 -15.44
N VAL A 44 -16.20 -5.92 -14.54
CA VAL A 44 -16.51 -5.43 -13.17
C VAL A 44 -15.24 -5.11 -12.38
N GLY A 45 -14.26 -6.02 -12.37
CA GLY A 45 -12.99 -5.79 -11.67
C GLY A 45 -12.24 -4.57 -12.18
N SER A 46 -12.17 -4.40 -13.50
CA SER A 46 -11.48 -3.26 -14.12
C SER A 46 -12.19 -1.94 -13.81
N ALA A 47 -13.53 -1.95 -13.80
CA ALA A 47 -14.33 -0.80 -13.39
C ALA A 47 -14.12 -0.44 -11.91
N LEU A 48 -14.00 -1.44 -11.03
CA LEU A 48 -13.69 -1.24 -9.62
C LEU A 48 -12.31 -0.61 -9.44
N VAL A 49 -11.26 -1.18 -10.04
CA VAL A 49 -9.90 -0.62 -9.99
C VAL A 49 -9.88 0.83 -10.50
N ALA A 50 -10.44 1.09 -11.67
CA ALA A 50 -10.49 2.43 -12.24
C ALA A 50 -11.25 3.43 -11.34
N LYS A 51 -12.33 2.99 -10.67
CA LYS A 51 -13.06 3.83 -9.71
C LYS A 51 -12.22 4.15 -8.48
N LEU A 52 -11.49 3.17 -7.94
CA LEU A 52 -10.63 3.36 -6.76
C LEU A 52 -9.46 4.29 -7.07
N LEU A 53 -8.77 4.09 -8.20
CA LEU A 53 -7.67 4.97 -8.64
C LEU A 53 -8.15 6.41 -8.83
N ARG A 54 -9.30 6.62 -9.47
CA ARG A 54 -9.88 7.96 -9.62
C ARG A 54 -10.22 8.61 -8.28
N ARG A 55 -10.77 7.84 -7.34
CA ARG A 55 -11.09 8.34 -5.99
C ARG A 55 -9.83 8.80 -5.26
N HIS A 56 -8.74 8.04 -5.36
CA HIS A 56 -7.45 8.43 -4.77
C HIS A 56 -6.96 9.79 -5.28
N ILE A 57 -7.00 9.99 -6.60
CA ILE A 57 -6.62 11.26 -7.23
C ILE A 57 -7.53 12.39 -6.76
N GLN A 58 -8.84 12.16 -6.68
CA GLN A 58 -9.82 13.14 -6.19
C GLN A 58 -9.57 13.54 -4.73
N CYS A 59 -9.00 12.65 -3.92
CA CYS A 59 -8.60 12.93 -2.54
C CYS A 59 -7.21 13.60 -2.43
N GLY A 60 -6.59 13.99 -3.55
CA GLY A 60 -5.28 14.65 -3.59
C GLY A 60 -4.08 13.69 -3.61
N GLY A 61 -4.33 12.38 -3.71
CA GLY A 61 -3.26 11.39 -3.87
C GLY A 61 -2.69 11.37 -5.28
N ARG A 62 -1.45 10.89 -5.44
CA ARG A 62 -0.85 10.71 -6.78
C ARG A 62 -0.91 9.24 -7.19
N PRO A 63 -1.07 8.94 -8.49
CA PRO A 63 -1.08 7.54 -8.98
C PRO A 63 0.17 6.75 -8.56
N ALA A 64 1.34 7.40 -8.53
CA ALA A 64 2.61 6.78 -8.16
C ALA A 64 2.72 6.40 -6.67
N ASP A 65 1.74 6.78 -5.84
CA ASP A 65 1.73 6.46 -4.41
C ASP A 65 0.93 5.17 -4.10
N ILE A 66 0.35 4.51 -5.12
CA ILE A 66 -0.43 3.27 -4.98
C ILE A 66 0.38 2.06 -5.41
N TYR A 67 0.45 1.08 -4.52
CA TYR A 67 1.12 -0.20 -4.75
C TYR A 67 0.13 -1.36 -4.57
N LEU A 68 0.47 -2.52 -5.12
CA LEU A 68 -0.26 -3.75 -4.89
C LEU A 68 0.68 -4.94 -5.01
N LEU A 69 0.31 -6.01 -4.32
CA LEU A 69 0.93 -7.31 -4.51
C LEU A 69 0.00 -8.17 -5.35
N THR A 70 0.59 -8.92 -6.27
CA THR A 70 -0.17 -9.75 -7.20
C THR A 70 0.63 -10.97 -7.62
N LEU A 71 -0.09 -11.98 -8.11
CA LEU A 71 0.52 -13.16 -8.72
C LEU A 71 1.00 -12.82 -10.13
N ASP A 72 2.02 -13.54 -10.61
CA ASP A 72 2.52 -13.39 -11.98
C ASP A 72 1.39 -13.55 -13.02
N SER A 73 0.46 -14.49 -12.78
CA SER A 73 -0.70 -14.75 -13.64
C SER A 73 -1.69 -13.58 -13.75
N THR A 74 -1.70 -12.66 -12.79
CA THR A 74 -2.60 -11.50 -12.73
C THR A 74 -1.87 -10.17 -12.96
N SER A 75 -0.54 -10.18 -13.09
CA SER A 75 0.29 -8.99 -13.34
C SER A 75 -0.17 -8.19 -14.55
N ARG A 76 -0.30 -8.86 -15.71
CA ARG A 76 -0.73 -8.26 -16.97
C ARG A 76 -2.09 -7.58 -16.90
N TRP A 77 -2.99 -8.07 -16.05
CA TRP A 77 -4.30 -7.46 -15.85
C TRP A 77 -4.21 -6.12 -15.12
N TYR A 78 -3.33 -6.02 -14.12
CA TYR A 78 -3.05 -4.76 -13.44
C TYR A 78 -2.24 -3.80 -14.29
N GLU A 79 -1.35 -4.28 -15.16
CA GLU A 79 -0.64 -3.43 -16.13
C GLU A 79 -1.60 -2.70 -17.07
N GLN A 80 -2.68 -3.36 -17.50
CA GLN A 80 -3.75 -2.72 -18.29
C GLN A 80 -4.49 -1.61 -17.51
N ALA A 81 -4.45 -1.65 -16.19
CA ALA A 81 -4.99 -0.60 -15.33
C ALA A 81 -3.98 0.53 -15.05
N GLY A 82 -2.78 0.48 -15.63
CA GLY A 82 -1.73 1.50 -15.52
C GLY A 82 -0.69 1.22 -14.43
N PHE A 83 -0.71 0.04 -13.82
CA PHE A 83 0.38 -0.39 -12.94
C PHE A 83 1.60 -0.81 -13.75
N THR A 84 2.77 -0.80 -13.12
CA THR A 84 4.01 -1.33 -13.69
C THR A 84 4.66 -2.25 -12.68
N LEU A 85 5.30 -3.31 -13.15
CA LEU A 85 6.13 -4.15 -12.29
C LEU A 85 7.31 -3.34 -11.75
N VAL A 86 7.55 -3.47 -10.45
CA VAL A 86 8.66 -2.83 -9.73
C VAL A 86 9.49 -3.94 -9.10
N SER A 87 10.83 -3.86 -9.23
CA SER A 87 11.69 -4.85 -8.58
C SER A 87 11.64 -4.69 -7.06
N LYS A 88 11.94 -5.77 -6.32
CA LYS A 88 11.91 -5.78 -4.84
C LYS A 88 12.79 -4.68 -4.22
N GLU A 89 13.85 -4.26 -4.93
CA GLU A 89 14.79 -3.21 -4.50
C GLU A 89 14.17 -1.81 -4.47
N TYR A 90 13.16 -1.56 -5.30
CA TYR A 90 12.43 -0.29 -5.37
C TYR A 90 11.06 -0.35 -4.68
N ALA A 91 10.70 -1.49 -4.11
CA ALA A 91 9.47 -1.62 -3.36
C ALA A 91 9.56 -0.85 -2.04
N PRO A 92 8.47 -0.21 -1.59
CA PRO A 92 8.41 0.45 -0.29
C PRO A 92 8.77 -0.53 0.84
N SER A 93 9.60 -0.07 1.78
CA SER A 93 10.06 -0.91 2.90
C SER A 93 8.92 -1.42 3.77
N GLN A 94 7.79 -0.70 3.80
CA GLN A 94 6.58 -1.12 4.50
C GLN A 94 5.94 -2.39 3.91
N MET A 95 6.23 -2.76 2.66
CA MET A 95 5.71 -3.96 1.99
C MET A 95 6.72 -5.11 1.94
N ALA A 96 7.90 -4.94 2.54
CA ALA A 96 9.01 -5.88 2.40
C ALA A 96 8.70 -7.27 2.98
N PHE A 97 7.88 -7.34 4.05
CA PHE A 97 7.52 -8.60 4.69
C PHE A 97 6.61 -9.45 3.79
N GLU A 98 5.62 -8.83 3.19
CA GLU A 98 4.63 -9.45 2.32
C GLU A 98 5.30 -9.94 1.01
N ILE A 99 6.25 -9.17 0.48
CA ILE A 99 7.08 -9.53 -0.67
C ILE A 99 8.01 -10.73 -0.39
N ALA A 100 8.41 -10.93 0.87
CA ALA A 100 9.26 -12.05 1.28
C ALA A 100 8.46 -13.34 1.55
N ALA A 101 7.16 -13.20 1.89
CA ALA A 101 6.28 -14.31 2.19
C ALA A 101 5.64 -14.97 0.95
N GLY A 102 5.63 -14.26 -0.19
CA GLY A 102 5.22 -14.77 -1.50
C GLY A 102 6.39 -15.15 -2.39
#